data_AF-A0A0D5C2I9-F1
#
_entry.id   AF-A0A0D5C2I9-F1
#
_cell.length_a   1.000
_cell.length_b   1.000
_cell.length_c   1.000
_cell.angle_alpha   90.00
_cell.angle_beta   90.00
_cell.angle_gamma   90.00
#
_symmetry.space_group_name_H-M   'P 1'
#
loop_
_entity.id
_entity.type
_entity.pdbx_description
1 polymer ?
#
loop_
_entity_poly.entity_id
_entity_poly.type
_entity_poly.pdbx_seq_one_letter_code
_entity_poly.pdbx_strand_id
1 'polypeptide(L)' 'MGTKINCKCTQCKCQKTFEIIETEELINLIQHGRLNSDQISFLKTRVGSEICKQCFVGDHHKN' A
#
# COMPACT_ATOMS: atom_id res chain seq x y z
N MET A 1 -2.45 -3.47 -14.02
CA MET A 1 -3.80 -3.64 -13.46
C MET A 1 -3.56 -4.29 -12.11
N GLY A 2 -3.51 -3.50 -11.04
CA GLY A 2 -3.10 -3.98 -9.72
C GLY A 2 -4.16 -4.86 -9.06
N THR A 3 -3.73 -5.76 -8.19
CA THR A 3 -4.62 -6.64 -7.45
C THR A 3 -5.31 -5.86 -6.32
N LYS A 4 -6.64 -5.74 -6.40
CA LYS A 4 -7.45 -5.11 -5.34
C LYS A 4 -7.76 -6.12 -4.24
N ILE A 5 -7.41 -5.79 -3.01
CA ILE A 5 -7.71 -6.62 -1.83
C ILE A 5 -8.37 -5.78 -0.74
N ASN A 6 -9.08 -6.46 0.16
CA ASN A 6 -9.56 -5.84 1.40
C ASN A 6 -8.45 -5.84 2.45
N CYS A 7 -8.35 -4.74 3.19
CA CYS A 7 -7.40 -4.62 4.29
C CYS A 7 -7.53 -5.76 5.30
N LYS A 8 -6.46 -6.54 5.45
CA LYS A 8 -6.36 -7.63 6.43
C LYS A 8 -5.81 -7.17 7.79
N CYS A 9 -5.99 -5.89 8.15
CA CYS A 9 -5.51 -5.39 9.43
C CYS A 9 -6.27 -6.06 10.59
N THR A 10 -5.54 -6.75 11.47
CA THR A 10 -6.13 -7.45 12.62
C THR A 10 -6.56 -6.51 13.74
N GLN A 11 -6.00 -5.29 13.81
CA GLN A 11 -6.29 -4.32 14.88
C GLN A 11 -7.64 -3.60 14.72
N CYS A 12 -7.87 -2.98 13.55
CA CYS A 12 -9.09 -2.21 13.31
C CYS A 12 -10.08 -2.93 12.38
N LYS A 13 -9.66 -3.98 11.65
CA LYS A 13 -10.49 -4.71 10.69
C LYS A 13 -11.29 -3.78 9.77
N CYS A 14 -10.67 -2.69 9.30
CA CYS A 14 -11.36 -1.62 8.58
C CYS A 14 -11.95 -2.06 7.22
N GLN A 15 -11.60 -3.27 6.73
CA GLN A 15 -12.09 -3.87 5.47
C GLN A 15 -11.94 -2.99 4.22
N LYS A 16 -11.18 -1.89 4.33
CA LYS A 16 -10.97 -0.93 3.25
C LYS A 16 -10.33 -1.63 2.04
N THR A 17 -11.01 -1.60 0.91
CA THR A 17 -10.47 -2.11 -0.36
C THR A 17 -9.37 -1.18 -0.87
N PHE A 18 -8.22 -1.72 -1.23
CA PHE A 18 -7.10 -0.98 -1.79
C PHE A 18 -6.33 -1.84 -2.80
N GLU A 19 -5.56 -1.20 -3.68
CA GLU A 19 -4.66 -1.89 -4.61
C GLU A 19 -3.35 -2.22 -3.89
N ILE A 20 -2.97 -3.51 -3.89
CA ILE A 20 -1.62 -3.89 -3.50
C ILE A 20 -0.65 -3.35 -4.53
N ILE A 21 0.55 -3.02 -4.07
CA ILE A 21 1.62 -2.61 -4.95
C ILE A 21 2.58 -3.78 -5.01
N GLU A 22 2.68 -4.35 -6.20
CA GLU A 22 3.67 -5.39 -6.52
C GLU A 22 4.99 -4.75 -6.94
N THR A 23 6.08 -5.50 -6.80
CA THR A 23 7.43 -5.01 -7.11
C THR A 23 7.54 -4.47 -8.54
N GLU A 24 6.91 -5.15 -9.50
CA GLU A 24 6.90 -4.74 -10.92
C GLU A 24 6.15 -3.42 -11.15
N GLU A 25 4.99 -3.23 -10.49
CA GLU A 25 4.24 -1.97 -10.56
C GLU A 25 5.03 -0.82 -9.94
N LEU A 26 5.72 -1.06 -8.82
CA LEU A 26 6.59 -0.05 -8.21
C LEU A 26 7.75 0.34 -9.14
N ILE A 27 8.41 -0.64 -9.78
CA ILE A 27 9.50 -0.37 -10.73
C ILE A 27 8.99 0.48 -11.90
N ASN A 28 7.83 0.15 -12.46
CA ASN A 28 7.21 0.93 -13.53
C ASN A 28 6.92 2.37 -13.08
N LEU A 29 6.36 2.57 -11.88
CA LEU A 29 6.08 3.91 -11.35
C LEU A 29 7.36 4.75 -11.15
N ILE A 30 8.45 4.11 -10.72
CA ILE A 30 9.77 4.75 -10.57
C ILE A 30 10.33 5.13 -11.96
N GLN A 31 10.32 4.20 -12.91
CA GLN A 31 10.88 4.41 -14.25
C GLN A 31 10.17 5.53 -15.02
N HIS A 32 8.87 5.67 -14.83
CA HIS A 32 8.09 6.76 -15.43
C HIS A 32 8.21 8.10 -14.70
N GLY A 33 9.06 8.20 -13.67
CA GLY A 33 9.29 9.44 -12.92
C GLY A 33 8.05 9.97 -12.19
N ARG A 34 7.07 9.10 -11.91
CA ARG A 34 5.79 9.49 -11.32
C ARG A 34 5.82 9.60 -9.79
N LEU A 35 6.95 9.26 -9.18
CA LEU A 35 7.12 9.19 -7.73
C LEU A 35 8.36 9.96 -7.29
N ASN A 36 8.21 10.73 -6.21
CA ASN A 36 9.34 11.36 -5.52
C ASN A 36 10.03 10.35 -4.57
N SER A 37 11.26 10.64 -4.16
CA SER A 37 12.08 9.75 -3.31
C SER A 37 11.38 9.26 -2.04
N ASP A 38 10.65 10.13 -1.33
CA ASP A 38 9.85 9.76 -0.15
C ASP A 38 8.73 8.77 -0.48
N GLN A 39 8.03 8.98 -1.61
CA GLN A 39 6.98 8.08 -2.05
C GLN A 39 7.56 6.72 -2.42
N ILE A 40 8.71 6.69 -3.10
CA ILE A 40 9.41 5.46 -3.44
C ILE A 40 9.81 4.70 -2.17
N SER A 41 10.42 5.39 -1.21
CA SER A 41 10.83 4.79 0.07
C SER A 41 9.63 4.19 0.80
N PHE A 42 8.54 4.96 0.91
CA PHE A 42 7.31 4.49 1.53
C PHE A 42 6.73 3.27 0.81
N LEU A 43 6.63 3.31 -0.52
CA LEU A 43 6.09 2.22 -1.30
C LEU A 43 6.94 0.95 -1.22
N LYS A 44 8.28 1.07 -1.20
CA LYS A 44 9.20 -0.06 -0.97
C LYS A 44 8.91 -0.80 0.33
N THR A 45 8.64 -0.07 1.43
CA THR A 45 8.29 -0.70 2.72
C THR A 45 6.95 -1.43 2.69
N ARG A 46 6.08 -1.07 1.74
CA ARG A 46 4.70 -1.54 1.64
C ARG A 46 4.48 -2.57 0.54
N VAL A 47 5.49 -2.90 -0.27
CA VAL A 47 5.39 -3.92 -1.33
C VAL A 47 4.92 -5.24 -0.74
N GLY A 48 3.88 -5.83 -1.34
CA GLY A 48 3.28 -7.09 -0.87
C GLY A 48 2.51 -6.99 0.45
N SER A 49 2.34 -5.79 1.02
CA SER A 49 1.59 -5.61 2.27
C SER A 49 0.09 -5.79 2.05
N GLU A 50 -0.52 -6.69 2.83
CA GLU A 50 -1.96 -6.97 2.76
C GLU A 50 -2.82 -5.99 3.59
N ILE A 51 -2.23 -4.91 4.10
CA ILE A 51 -2.91 -3.88 4.89
C ILE A 51 -2.94 -2.53 4.18
N CYS A 52 -4.02 -1.77 4.41
CA CYS A 52 -4.20 -0.46 3.78
C CYS A 52 -3.17 0.56 4.31
N LYS A 53 -3.00 1.68 3.58
CA LYS A 53 -2.00 2.71 3.90
C LYS A 53 -2.11 3.19 5.35
N GLN A 54 -3.34 3.43 5.83
CA GLN A 54 -3.61 3.94 7.17
C GLN A 54 -3.15 2.94 8.23
N CYS A 55 -3.59 1.67 8.12
CA CYS A 55 -3.16 0.63 9.04
C CYS A 55 -1.66 0.37 9.00
N PHE A 56 -1.02 0.54 7.84
CA PHE A 56 0.43 0.38 7.70
C PHE A 56 1.21 1.45 8.48
N VAL A 57 0.69 2.68 8.55
CA VAL A 57 1.29 3.77 9.33
C VAL A 57 0.84 3.81 10.79
N GLY A 58 0.13 2.78 11.26
CA GLY A 58 -0.38 2.70 12.64
C GLY A 58 -1.65 3.52 12.90
N ASP A 59 -2.26 4.11 11.86
CA ASP A 59 -3.49 4.88 11.95
C ASP A 59 -4.70 3.92 11.92
N HIS A 60 -4.99 3.34 13.09
CA HIS A 60 -6.02 2.32 13.26
C HIS A 60 -7.38 2.95 13.63
N HIS A 61 -8.05 3.55 12.66
CA HIS A 61 -9.44 3.97 12.85
C HIS A 61 -10.37 2.75 12.73
N LYS A 62 -11.05 2.41 13.83
CA LYS A 62 -12.19 1.50 13.81
C LYS A 62 -13.36 2.25 13.20
N ASN A 63 -13.87 1.75 12.07
CA ASN A 63 -15.11 2.25 11.48
C ASN A 63 -16.31 1.88 12.35
#